data_AF-A0A6N2DW00-F1
#
_entry.id   AF-A0A6N2DW00-F1
#
_cell.length_a   1.000
_cell.length_b   1.000
_cell.length_c   1.000
_cell.angle_alpha   90.00
_cell.angle_beta   90.00
_cell.angle_gamma   90.00
#
_symmetry.space_group_name_H-M   'P 1'
#
loop_
_entity.id
_entity.type
_entity.pdbx_description
1 polymer ?
#
loop_
_entity_poly.entity_id
_entity_poly.type
_entity_poly.pdbx_seq_one_letter_code
_entity_poly.pdbx_strand_id
1 'polypeptide(L)'
;MRIRNVVHKGLRRFIEDDVAAGLQPAVLPKLQRMLSFLQDMECEDELHTVPSWKVHQLTGDRKGTWSLLVTRNWRLTFRIDQARREICDLDYEDDH
;
A
#
# COMPACT_ATOMS: atom_id res chain seq x y z
N MET A 1 -2.54 5.28 -10.16
CA MET A 1 -1.42 6.17 -9.77
C MET A 1 -0.04 5.56 -10.08
N ARG A 2 1.01 6.35 -10.29
CA ARG A 2 2.40 5.83 -10.44
C ARG A 2 3.01 5.55 -9.07
N ILE A 3 3.59 4.36 -8.85
CA ILE A 3 4.39 4.10 -7.64
C ILE A 3 5.77 4.75 -7.82
N ARG A 4 6.08 5.73 -6.96
CA ARG A 4 7.34 6.48 -7.02
C ARG A 4 8.48 5.77 -6.29
N ASN A 5 8.21 5.29 -5.07
CA ASN A 5 9.20 4.59 -4.25
C ASN A 5 8.54 3.61 -3.29
N VAL A 6 9.28 2.54 -2.98
CA VAL A 6 8.86 1.47 -2.06
C VAL A 6 9.90 1.32 -0.94
N VAL A 7 9.47 1.59 0.28
CA VAL A 7 10.31 1.51 1.50
C VAL A 7 10.61 0.05 1.81
N HIS A 8 9.58 -0.78 1.90
CA HIS A 8 9.72 -2.20 2.21
C HIS A 8 10.51 -2.96 1.14
N LYS A 9 11.63 -3.60 1.53
CA LYS A 9 12.53 -4.30 0.60
C LYS A 9 11.88 -5.50 -0.10
N GLY A 10 11.10 -6.31 0.63
CA GLY A 10 10.39 -7.49 0.07
C GLY A 10 9.33 -7.08 -0.96
N LEU A 11 8.39 -6.21 -0.56
CA LEU A 11 7.43 -5.57 -1.46
C LEU A 11 8.07 -4.94 -2.70
N ARG A 12 9.20 -4.25 -2.58
CA ARG A 12 9.91 -3.68 -3.74
C ARG A 12 10.33 -4.75 -4.73
N ARG A 13 10.99 -5.82 -4.26
CA ARG A 13 11.37 -6.97 -5.09
C ARG A 13 10.16 -7.66 -5.72
N PHE A 14 9.05 -7.71 -4.99
CA PHE A 14 7.81 -8.27 -5.51
C PHE A 14 7.23 -7.43 -6.65
N ILE A 15 7.29 -6.09 -6.56
CA ILE A 15 6.82 -5.18 -7.60
C ILE A 15 7.75 -5.16 -8.83
N GLU A 16 9.07 -5.13 -8.60
CA GLU A 16 10.07 -4.95 -9.66
C GLU A 16 10.45 -6.27 -10.36
N ASP A 17 10.58 -7.36 -9.61
CA ASP A 17 11.19 -8.60 -10.08
C ASP A 17 10.24 -9.81 -10.01
N ASP A 18 8.99 -9.64 -9.53
CA ASP A 18 8.05 -10.72 -9.19
C ASP A 18 8.62 -11.72 -8.14
N VAL A 19 9.56 -11.24 -7.31
CA VAL A 19 10.21 -12.04 -6.27
C VAL A 19 9.55 -11.79 -4.91
N ALA A 20 8.81 -12.79 -4.42
CA ALA A 20 8.09 -12.74 -3.15
C ALA A 20 8.94 -13.00 -1.89
N ALA A 21 10.28 -12.95 -1.99
CA ALA A 21 11.16 -13.22 -0.86
C ALA A 21 10.99 -12.16 0.25
N GLY A 22 10.66 -12.62 1.46
CA GLY A 22 10.41 -11.74 2.62
C GLY A 22 8.95 -11.29 2.76
N LEU A 23 8.03 -11.87 1.99
CA LEU A 23 6.59 -11.72 2.14
C LEU A 23 5.96 -13.08 2.50
N GLN A 24 4.85 -13.06 3.24
CA GLN A 24 4.14 -14.30 3.58
C GLN A 24 3.38 -14.80 2.34
N PRO A 25 3.55 -16.06 1.89
CA PRO A 25 2.89 -16.56 0.68
C PRO A 25 1.37 -16.38 0.67
N ALA A 26 0.73 -16.55 1.82
CA ALA A 26 -0.71 -16.41 1.98
C ALA A 26 -1.24 -14.99 1.69
N VAL A 27 -0.40 -13.96 1.81
CA VAL A 27 -0.83 -12.56 1.56
C VAL A 27 -0.57 -12.10 0.13
N LEU A 28 0.24 -12.81 -0.65
CA LEU A 28 0.64 -12.38 -1.99
C LEU A 28 -0.54 -12.07 -2.91
N PRO A 29 -1.59 -12.92 -3.01
CA PRO A 29 -2.72 -12.61 -3.89
C PRO A 29 -3.49 -11.36 -3.45
N LYS A 30 -3.47 -11.02 -2.16
CA LYS A 30 -4.10 -9.79 -1.65
C LYS A 30 -3.22 -8.57 -1.94
N LEU A 31 -1.92 -8.67 -1.68
CA LEU A 31 -0.97 -7.59 -1.99
C LEU A 31 -0.99 -7.26 -3.49
N GLN A 32 -0.99 -8.27 -4.37
CA GLN A 32 -1.07 -8.06 -5.81
C GLN A 32 -2.34 -7.28 -6.20
N ARG A 33 -3.51 -7.68 -5.67
CA ARG A 33 -4.78 -6.95 -5.92
C ARG A 33 -4.75 -5.51 -5.42
N MET A 34 -4.16 -5.27 -4.25
CA MET A 34 -4.01 -3.92 -3.70
C MET A 34 -3.08 -3.07 -4.57
N LEU A 35 -1.94 -3.63 -5.00
CA LEU A 35 -0.97 -2.92 -5.85
C LEU A 35 -1.56 -2.54 -7.21
N SER A 36 -2.26 -3.48 -7.87
CA SER A 36 -2.97 -3.20 -9.12
C SER A 36 -4.01 -2.09 -8.93
N PHE A 37 -4.81 -2.16 -7.87
CA PHE A 37 -5.78 -1.12 -7.56
C PHE A 37 -5.12 0.26 -7.37
N LEU A 38 -4.02 0.35 -6.62
CA LEU A 38 -3.30 1.61 -6.43
C LEU A 38 -2.74 2.15 -7.75
N GLN A 39 -2.33 1.26 -8.65
CA GLN A 39 -1.84 1.65 -9.98
C GLN A 39 -2.96 2.12 -10.92
N ASP A 40 -4.16 1.58 -10.77
CA ASP A 40 -5.31 1.89 -11.61
C ASP A 40 -6.12 3.11 -11.11
N MET A 41 -6.16 3.36 -9.81
CA MET A 41 -6.97 4.45 -9.24
C MET A 41 -6.55 5.84 -9.74
N GLU A 42 -7.53 6.73 -9.87
CA GLU A 42 -7.41 8.11 -10.33
C GLU A 42 -7.40 9.13 -9.20
N CYS A 43 -8.10 8.87 -8.09
CA CYS A 43 -8.10 9.71 -6.90
C CYS A 43 -8.09 8.90 -5.58
N GLU A 44 -7.88 9.57 -4.45
CA GLU A 44 -7.83 8.89 -3.14
C GLU A 44 -9.18 8.42 -2.62
N ASP A 45 -10.28 9.04 -3.03
CA ASP A 45 -11.63 8.64 -2.60
C ASP A 45 -11.96 7.20 -3.02
N GLU A 46 -11.36 6.72 -4.12
CA GLU A 46 -11.53 5.35 -4.60
C GLU A 46 -11.05 4.31 -3.58
N LEU A 47 -10.10 4.63 -2.70
CA LEU A 47 -9.64 3.72 -1.65
C LEU A 47 -10.79 3.24 -0.76
N HIS A 48 -11.82 4.07 -0.56
CA HIS A 48 -12.99 3.75 0.25
C HIS A 48 -13.99 2.80 -0.44
N THR A 49 -13.83 2.53 -1.73
CA THR A 49 -14.69 1.60 -2.49
C THR A 49 -14.49 0.13 -2.08
N VAL A 50 -13.44 -0.17 -1.33
CA VAL A 50 -13.15 -1.52 -0.80
C VAL A 50 -13.23 -1.52 0.73
N PRO A 51 -14.43 -1.72 1.33
CA PRO A 51 -14.61 -1.64 2.78
C PRO A 51 -13.74 -2.60 3.58
N SER A 52 -13.43 -3.77 3.00
CA SER A 52 -12.60 -4.80 3.64
C SER A 52 -11.16 -4.36 3.93
N TRP A 53 -10.68 -3.27 3.32
CA TRP A 53 -9.35 -2.71 3.56
C TRP A 53 -9.31 -1.76 4.75
N LYS A 54 -10.45 -1.44 5.38
CA LYS A 54 -10.52 -0.56 6.57
C LYS A 54 -9.63 0.68 6.45
N VAL A 55 -9.77 1.35 5.30
CA VAL A 55 -8.93 2.48 4.91
C VAL A 55 -9.10 3.63 5.90
N HIS A 56 -7.99 4.18 6.36
CA HIS A 56 -7.97 5.40 7.15
C HIS A 56 -6.63 6.12 6.97
N GLN A 57 -6.62 7.41 7.28
CA GLN A 57 -5.38 8.19 7.38
C GLN A 57 -4.81 8.09 8.79
N LEU A 58 -3.49 7.95 8.89
CA LEU A 58 -2.74 8.04 10.14
C LEU A 58 -2.74 9.48 10.66
N THR A 59 -2.54 9.63 11.97
CA THR A 59 -2.51 10.91 12.67
C THR A 59 -1.13 11.17 13.29
N GLY A 60 -0.94 12.31 13.95
CA GLY A 60 0.34 12.69 14.57
C GLY A 60 1.45 12.91 13.54
N ASP A 61 2.64 12.38 13.83
CA ASP A 61 3.85 12.55 13.00
C ASP A 61 3.73 11.92 11.60
N ARG A 62 2.76 11.03 11.41
CA ARG A 62 2.49 10.36 10.12
C ARG A 62 1.24 10.90 9.43
N LYS A 63 0.74 12.06 9.84
CA LYS A 63 -0.45 12.70 9.23
C LYS A 63 -0.33 12.78 7.70
N GLY A 64 -1.40 12.36 7.02
CA GLY A 64 -1.46 12.29 5.56
C GLY A 64 -0.92 10.98 4.95
N THR A 65 -0.48 10.04 5.79
CA THR A 65 -0.20 8.65 5.37
C THR A 65 -1.49 7.85 5.41
N TRP A 66 -1.79 7.15 4.32
CA TRP A 66 -2.88 6.18 4.23
C TRP A 66 -2.45 4.85 4.83
N SER A 67 -3.36 4.16 5.51
CA SER A 67 -3.17 2.82 6.06
C SER A 67 -4.30 1.90 5.63
N LEU A 68 -3.94 0.80 4.99
CA LEU A 68 -4.86 -0.23 4.50
C LEU A 68 -4.58 -1.57 5.19
N LEU A 69 -5.64 -2.25 5.63
CA LEU A 69 -5.58 -3.55 6.27
C LEU A 69 -5.19 -4.66 5.29
N VAL A 70 -4.00 -5.24 5.45
CA VAL A 70 -3.60 -6.46 4.72
C VAL A 70 -4.05 -7.70 5.50
N THR A 71 -3.63 -7.83 6.75
CA THR A 71 -4.08 -8.86 7.69
C THR A 71 -4.35 -8.23 9.06
N ARG A 72 -4.66 -9.03 10.09
CA ARG A 72 -4.86 -8.50 11.45
C ARG A 72 -3.68 -7.62 11.90
N ASN A 73 -2.46 -8.07 11.68
CA ASN A 73 -1.26 -7.40 12.16
C ASN A 73 -0.59 -6.52 11.09
N TRP A 74 -0.82 -6.78 9.81
CA TRP A 74 -0.08 -6.11 8.75
C TRP A 74 -0.88 -5.03 8.05
N ARG A 75 -0.21 -3.92 7.73
CA ARG A 75 -0.76 -2.78 6.98
C ARG A 75 0.06 -2.53 5.72
N LEU A 76 -0.62 -2.00 4.71
CA LEU A 76 0.01 -1.36 3.57
C LEU A 76 -0.14 0.14 3.78
N THR A 77 0.97 0.85 3.88
CA THR A 77 1.01 2.29 4.17
C THR A 77 1.68 3.05 3.04
N PHE A 78 1.19 4.26 2.76
CA PHE A 78 1.76 5.12 1.71
C PHE A 78 1.22 6.55 1.81
N ARG A 79 1.87 7.47 1.11
CA ARG A 79 1.35 8.82 0.87
C ARG A 79 0.91 8.96 -0.59
N ILE A 80 -0.08 9.82 -0.84
CA ILE A 80 -0.48 10.17 -2.21
C ILE A 80 -0.05 11.60 -2.50
N ASP A 81 0.70 11.80 -3.57
CA ASP A 81 0.91 13.10 -4.20
C ASP A 81 -0.13 13.25 -5.31
N GLN A 82 -1.25 13.91 -5.00
CA GLN A 82 -2.36 14.11 -5.93
C GLN A 82 -1.95 14.94 -7.16
N ALA A 83 -1.06 15.93 -6.98
CA ALA A 83 -0.62 16.79 -8.06
C ALA A 83 0.21 16.02 -9.10
N ARG A 84 1.01 15.04 -8.65
CA ARG A 84 1.82 14.18 -9.51
C ARG A 84 1.15 12.86 -9.89
N ARG A 85 0.01 12.54 -9.29
CA ARG A 85 -0.66 11.23 -9.37
C ARG A 85 0.26 10.08 -8.95
N GLU A 86 0.95 10.26 -7.83
CA GLU A 86 1.97 9.32 -7.34
C GLU A 86 1.65 8.72 -5.98
N ILE A 87 1.98 7.43 -5.82
CA ILE A 87 2.11 6.75 -4.54
C ILE A 87 3.56 6.88 -4.07
N CYS A 88 3.76 7.50 -2.91
CA CYS A 88 5.07 7.70 -2.29
C CYS A 88 5.20 6.88 -1.01
N ASP A 89 6.43 6.50 -0.68
CA ASP A 89 6.78 5.84 0.57
C ASP A 89 5.95 4.57 0.85
N LEU A 90 5.74 3.76 -0.20
CA LEU A 90 4.94 2.54 -0.08
C LEU A 90 5.65 1.54 0.85
N ASP A 91 4.99 1.15 1.92
CA ASP A 91 5.53 0.26 2.95
C ASP A 91 4.55 -0.86 3.31
N TYR A 92 5.09 -1.95 3.84
CA TYR A 92 4.37 -3.11 4.34
C TYR A 92 4.85 -3.40 5.76
N GLU A 93 4.07 -2.96 6.74
CA GLU A 93 4.51 -2.85 8.14
C GLU A 93 3.58 -3.60 9.11
N ASP A 94 4.12 -3.99 10.25
CA ASP A 94 3.36 -4.53 11.39
C ASP A 94 2.79 -3.36 12.21
N ASP A 95 1.53 -3.47 12.63
CA ASP A 95 0.75 -2.47 13.37
C ASP A 95 0.71 -2.75 14.89
N HIS A 96 1.68 -3.54 15.39
CA HIS A 96 1.90 -3.80 16.82
C HIS A 96 3.07 -2.99 17.37
#